data_AF-A0A536X306-F1
#
_entry.id   AF-A0A536X306-F1
#
_cell.length_a   1.000
_cell.length_b   1.000
_cell.length_c   1.000
_cell.angle_alpha   90.00
_cell.angle_beta   90.00
_cell.angle_gamma   90.00
#
_symmetry.space_group_name_H-M   'P 1'
#
loop_
_entity.id
_entity.type
_entity.pdbx_description
1 polymer ?
#
loop_
_entity_poly.entity_id
_entity_poly.type
_entity_poly.pdbx_seq_one_letter_code
_entity_poly.pdbx_strand_id
1 'polypeptide(L)'
;KGLFHTFVLDMRAPQNPVPIATLPTPRDRDYCAAPGTFGPHNLHENRPGSFQSEETIFATYNNAGVRVFDIKDAFAPKELAYWVPPAPRKMIDPRPKVTLAAKTADIYVQPDGLIFATDWNAGLNVLEYQG
;
A
#
# COMPACT_ATOMS: atom_id res chain seq x y z
N LYS A 1 12.23 -11.23 -11.42
CA LYS A 1 11.34 -10.06 -11.16
C LYS A 1 12.13 -9.09 -10.29
N GLY A 2 12.20 -7.81 -10.64
CA GLY A 2 12.87 -6.80 -9.81
C GLY A 2 12.00 -6.42 -8.61
N LEU A 3 12.63 -5.98 -7.52
CA LEU A 3 11.93 -5.48 -6.34
C LEU A 3 11.63 -3.98 -6.54
N PHE A 4 10.35 -3.62 -6.47
CA PHE A 4 9.91 -2.23 -6.52
C PHE A 4 9.84 -1.66 -5.11
N HIS A 5 10.17 -0.38 -4.96
CA HIS A 5 10.24 0.31 -3.68
C HIS A 5 9.42 1.60 -3.69
N THR A 6 8.78 1.91 -2.56
CA THR A 6 8.32 3.26 -2.25
C THR A 6 9.46 4.00 -1.57
N PHE A 7 9.89 5.12 -2.14
CA PHE A 7 10.97 5.93 -1.61
C PHE A 7 10.44 7.03 -0.68
N VAL A 8 11.23 7.34 0.35
CA VAL A 8 11.06 8.56 1.16
C VAL A 8 12.07 9.58 0.65
N LEU A 9 11.58 10.76 0.29
CA LEU A 9 12.40 11.84 -0.25
C LEU A 9 12.43 13.01 0.73
N ASP A 10 13.63 13.51 1.02
CA ASP A 10 13.83 14.80 1.66
C ASP A 10 13.62 15.91 0.63
N MET A 11 12.65 16.77 0.93
CA MET A 11 12.22 17.89 0.09
C MET A 11 12.61 19.26 0.66
N ARG A 12 13.50 19.34 1.66
CA ARG A 12 13.96 20.63 2.24
C ARG A 12 14.54 21.60 1.21
N ALA A 13 15.09 21.06 0.12
CA ALA A 13 15.45 21.81 -1.09
C ALA A 13 14.62 21.28 -2.27
N PRO A 14 13.46 21.89 -2.60
CA PRO A 14 12.55 21.37 -3.63
C PRO A 14 13.16 21.19 -5.03
N GLN A 15 14.17 21.99 -5.35
CA GLN A 15 14.96 21.90 -6.59
C GLN A 15 15.94 20.71 -6.62
N ASN A 16 16.18 20.06 -5.48
CA ASN A 16 17.06 18.91 -5.35
C ASN A 16 16.51 17.88 -4.34
N PRO A 17 15.44 17.14 -4.70
CA PRO A 17 14.91 16.05 -3.89
C PRO A 17 15.96 14.96 -3.64
N VAL A 18 16.13 14.54 -2.39
CA VAL A 18 17.11 13.50 -2.03
C VAL A 18 16.38 12.26 -1.48
N PRO A 19 16.51 11.07 -2.09
CA PRO A 19 16.03 9.83 -1.48
C PRO A 19 16.83 9.54 -0.20
N ILE A 20 16.13 9.41 0.93
CA ILE A 20 16.76 9.16 2.24
C ILE A 20 16.47 7.77 2.80
N ALA A 21 15.37 7.14 2.36
CA ALA A 21 14.99 5.79 2.77
C ALA A 21 14.03 5.15 1.76
N THR A 22 13.65 3.90 2.04
CA THR A 22 12.52 3.22 1.41
C THR A 22 11.59 2.70 2.48
N LEU A 23 10.29 2.59 2.18
CA LEU A 23 9.38 1.85 3.04
C LEU A 23 9.77 0.36 3.03
N PRO A 24 9.75 -0.32 4.19
CA PRO A 24 10.17 -1.71 4.27
C PRO A 24 9.27 -2.60 3.39
N THR A 25 9.91 -3.46 2.60
CA THR A 25 9.19 -4.48 1.83
C THR A 25 8.54 -5.49 2.78
N PRO A 26 7.26 -5.85 2.59
CA PRO A 26 6.60 -6.91 3.35
C PRO A 26 7.38 -8.23 3.35
N ARG A 27 7.48 -8.86 4.52
CA ARG A 27 8.19 -10.14 4.72
C ARG A 27 7.39 -11.19 5.50
N ASP A 28 6.13 -10.92 5.78
CA ASP A 28 5.28 -11.83 6.55
C ASP A 28 4.93 -13.12 5.79
N ARG A 29 5.01 -13.11 4.45
CA ARG A 29 4.81 -14.26 3.57
C ARG A 29 5.68 -14.18 2.31
N ASP A 30 5.82 -15.28 1.60
CA ASP A 30 6.45 -15.30 0.27
C ASP A 30 5.47 -14.84 -0.82
N TYR A 31 5.37 -13.52 -0.98
CA TYR A 31 4.52 -12.91 -2.01
C TYR A 31 5.08 -13.02 -3.43
N CYS A 32 6.37 -13.31 -3.58
CA CYS A 32 7.01 -13.54 -4.88
C CYS A 32 6.59 -14.88 -5.47
N ALA A 33 6.40 -15.89 -4.62
CA ALA A 33 5.88 -17.21 -5.00
C ALA A 33 4.35 -17.22 -5.15
N ALA A 34 3.64 -16.28 -4.52
CA ALA A 34 2.20 -16.18 -4.63
C ALA A 34 1.74 -15.73 -6.04
N PRO A 35 0.54 -16.15 -6.50
CA PRO A 35 -0.05 -15.65 -7.73
C PRO A 35 -0.21 -14.12 -7.75
N GLY A 36 -0.16 -13.54 -8.95
CA GLY A 36 -0.35 -12.10 -9.15
C GLY A 36 0.94 -11.27 -9.07
N THR A 37 0.75 -9.98 -8.78
CA THR A 37 1.83 -8.99 -8.69
C THR A 37 2.13 -8.70 -7.23
N PHE A 38 3.41 -8.62 -6.89
CA PHE A 38 3.89 -8.18 -5.60
C PHE A 38 4.66 -6.87 -5.73
N GLY A 39 4.40 -5.94 -4.81
CA GLY A 39 5.09 -4.66 -4.70
C GLY A 39 4.12 -3.49 -4.53
N PRO A 40 4.66 -2.28 -4.27
CA PRO A 40 3.86 -1.07 -4.11
C PRO A 40 2.93 -0.82 -5.31
N HIS A 41 1.73 -0.30 -5.05
CA HIS A 41 0.74 0.02 -6.08
C HIS A 41 0.20 1.45 -5.95
N ASN A 42 -0.30 1.80 -4.77
CA ASN A 42 -0.85 3.13 -4.49
C ASN A 42 -0.52 3.55 -3.05
N LEU A 43 -0.54 4.86 -2.82
CA LEU A 43 -0.26 5.47 -1.53
C LEU A 43 -1.40 6.42 -1.19
N HIS A 44 -1.86 6.40 0.06
CA HIS A 44 -2.82 7.39 0.55
C HIS A 44 -2.15 8.76 0.60
N GLU A 45 -2.72 9.73 -0.11
CA GLU A 45 -2.23 11.10 -0.14
C GLU A 45 -2.84 11.93 1.00
N ASN A 46 -2.03 12.76 1.65
CA ASN A 46 -2.46 13.74 2.65
C ASN A 46 -3.26 14.89 2.00
N ARG A 47 -4.45 14.60 1.46
CA ARG A 47 -5.37 15.58 0.86
C ARG A 47 -6.25 16.23 1.94
N PRO A 48 -6.63 17.51 1.79
CA PRO A 48 -7.59 18.15 2.69
C PRO A 48 -8.89 17.32 2.80
N GLY A 49 -9.39 17.14 4.04
CA GLY A 49 -10.59 16.35 4.32
C GLY A 49 -10.38 14.83 4.37
N SER A 50 -9.14 14.36 4.21
CA SER A 50 -8.76 12.95 4.41
C SER A 50 -7.83 12.80 5.61
N PHE A 51 -7.44 11.56 5.95
CA PHE A 51 -6.39 11.32 6.93
C PHE A 51 -5.13 12.06 6.52
N GLN A 52 -4.56 12.83 7.44
CA GLN A 52 -3.35 13.60 7.23
C GLN A 52 -2.41 13.37 8.40
N SER A 53 -1.20 12.87 8.11
CA SER A 53 -0.18 12.63 9.13
C SER A 53 1.22 12.82 8.57
N GLU A 54 2.12 13.34 9.40
CA GLU A 54 3.55 13.40 9.13
C GLU A 54 4.30 12.16 9.67
N GLU A 55 3.58 11.30 10.42
CA GLU A 55 4.15 10.18 11.16
C GLU A 55 3.70 8.81 10.63
N THR A 56 2.56 8.77 9.94
CA THR A 56 1.93 7.51 9.52
C THR A 56 1.47 7.60 8.08
N ILE A 57 1.81 6.58 7.29
CA ILE A 57 1.49 6.52 5.87
C ILE A 57 0.89 5.16 5.51
N PHE A 58 -0.10 5.18 4.62
CA PHE A 58 -0.84 3.99 4.18
C PHE A 58 -0.55 3.73 2.71
N ALA A 59 -0.36 2.47 2.36
CA ALA A 59 -0.11 2.09 0.98
C ALA A 59 -0.70 0.72 0.66
N THR A 60 -0.97 0.48 -0.61
CA THR A 60 -1.33 -0.84 -1.13
C THR A 60 -0.12 -1.49 -1.78
N TYR A 61 0.01 -2.80 -1.57
CA TYR A 61 1.13 -3.62 -2.03
C TYR A 61 0.65 -4.78 -2.92
N ASN A 62 -0.30 -4.53 -3.82
CA ASN A 62 -0.93 -5.54 -4.68
C ASN A 62 -1.35 -6.80 -3.88
N ASN A 63 -0.74 -7.97 -4.13
CA ASN A 63 -1.06 -9.22 -3.44
C ASN A 63 -0.64 -9.25 -1.96
N ALA A 64 0.15 -8.27 -1.52
CA ALA A 64 0.52 -8.07 -0.12
C ALA A 64 -0.43 -7.11 0.61
N GLY A 65 -1.48 -6.60 -0.03
CA GLY A 65 -2.58 -5.94 0.68
C GLY A 65 -2.31 -4.50 1.12
N VAL A 66 -3.08 -4.02 2.09
CA VAL A 66 -2.90 -2.70 2.73
C VAL A 66 -1.79 -2.79 3.76
N ARG A 67 -0.88 -1.82 3.74
CA ARG A 67 0.27 -1.66 4.64
C ARG A 67 0.23 -0.29 5.29
N VAL A 68 0.52 -0.25 6.59
CA VAL A 68 0.62 0.97 7.38
C VAL A 68 2.04 1.09 7.90
N PHE A 69 2.65 2.24 7.71
CA PHE A 69 4.05 2.48 8.10
C PHE A 69 4.18 3.67 9.03
N ASP A 70 5.06 3.52 10.02
CA ASP A 70 5.63 4.60 10.83
C ASP A 70 6.78 5.24 10.07
N ILE A 71 6.74 6.57 9.96
CA ILE A 71 7.77 7.40 9.33
C ILE A 71 8.30 8.50 10.26
N LYS A 72 8.05 8.42 11.58
CA LYS A 72 8.61 9.35 12.59
C LYS A 72 10.12 9.49 12.47
N ASP A 73 10.81 8.36 12.29
CA ASP A 73 12.19 8.33 11.83
C ASP A 73 12.21 8.12 10.31
N ALA A 74 12.33 9.22 9.57
CA ALA A 74 12.31 9.21 8.11
C ALA A 74 13.50 8.45 7.49
N PHE A 75 14.57 8.19 8.25
CA PHE A 75 15.72 7.39 7.81
C PHE A 75 15.55 5.89 8.07
N ALA A 76 14.62 5.51 8.95
CA ALA A 76 14.32 4.11 9.26
C ALA A 76 12.81 3.84 9.41
N PRO A 77 12.01 3.97 8.32
CA PRO A 77 10.60 3.63 8.34
C PRO A 77 10.32 2.19 8.79
N LYS A 78 9.21 1.98 9.47
CA LYS A 78 8.80 0.65 10.01
C LYS A 78 7.37 0.32 9.61
N GLU A 79 7.09 -0.96 9.37
CA GLU A 79 5.71 -1.42 9.21
C GLU A 79 5.04 -1.52 10.58
N LEU A 80 3.84 -0.94 10.73
CA LEU A 80 3.04 -0.96 11.95
C LEU A 80 1.95 -2.04 11.90
N ALA A 81 1.27 -2.13 10.77
CA ALA A 81 0.13 -3.01 10.59
C ALA A 81 -0.05 -3.38 9.12
N TYR A 82 -0.77 -4.47 8.87
CA TYR A 82 -1.15 -4.87 7.53
C TYR A 82 -2.49 -5.60 7.51
N TRP A 83 -3.10 -5.62 6.33
CA TRP A 83 -4.23 -6.48 6.02
C TRP A 83 -4.07 -7.04 4.61
N VAL A 84 -4.20 -8.36 4.47
CA VAL A 84 -4.09 -9.06 3.18
C VAL A 84 -5.48 -9.56 2.78
N PRO A 85 -6.03 -9.17 1.62
CA PRO A 85 -7.32 -9.66 1.19
C PRO A 85 -7.28 -11.17 0.87
N PRO A 86 -8.42 -11.87 1.00
CA PRO A 86 -8.55 -13.19 0.40
C PRO A 86 -8.48 -13.09 -1.13
N ALA A 87 -8.20 -14.21 -1.80
CA ALA A 87 -8.33 -14.27 -3.25
C ALA A 87 -9.79 -14.01 -3.68
N PRO A 88 -10.02 -13.25 -4.77
CA PRO A 88 -11.35 -13.02 -5.31
C PRO A 88 -12.01 -14.34 -5.74
N ARG A 89 -13.34 -14.43 -5.58
CA ARG A 89 -14.11 -15.64 -5.92
C ARG A 89 -14.31 -15.84 -7.42
N LYS A 90 -14.26 -14.75 -8.21
CA LYS A 90 -14.55 -14.76 -9.65
C LYS A 90 -13.60 -13.80 -10.37
N MET A 91 -13.27 -14.13 -11.62
CA MET A 91 -12.59 -13.21 -12.52
C MET A 91 -13.64 -12.26 -13.12
N ILE A 92 -13.55 -10.98 -12.77
CA ILE A 92 -14.35 -9.90 -13.35
C ILE A 92 -13.55 -9.16 -14.42
N ASP A 93 -12.22 -9.11 -14.28
CA ASP A 93 -11.33 -8.49 -15.25
C ASP A 93 -11.46 -9.15 -16.64
N PRO A 94 -11.88 -8.41 -17.69
CA PRO A 94 -12.08 -8.98 -19.01
C PRO A 94 -10.77 -9.18 -19.78
N ARG A 95 -9.64 -8.68 -19.26
CA ARG A 95 -8.36 -8.73 -19.97
C ARG A 95 -7.84 -10.18 -20.06
N PRO A 96 -7.26 -10.59 -21.20
CA PRO A 96 -6.69 -11.91 -21.32
C PRO A 96 -5.44 -12.06 -20.44
N LYS A 97 -5.15 -13.29 -20.00
CA LYS A 97 -3.95 -13.66 -19.23
C LYS A 97 -3.84 -12.98 -17.86
N VAL A 98 -4.95 -12.56 -17.26
CA VAL A 98 -5.01 -12.12 -15.86
C VAL A 98 -5.09 -13.35 -14.96
N THR A 99 -4.27 -13.37 -13.92
CA THR A 99 -4.30 -14.43 -12.89
C THR A 99 -5.28 -14.04 -11.79
N LEU A 100 -6.16 -14.97 -11.40
CA LEU A 100 -7.06 -14.75 -10.27
C LEU A 100 -6.23 -14.78 -8.98
N ALA A 101 -6.00 -13.62 -8.39
CA ALA A 101 -5.15 -13.45 -7.22
C ALA A 101 -5.67 -12.32 -6.32
N ALA A 102 -5.33 -12.39 -5.04
CA ALA A 102 -5.55 -11.28 -4.11
C ALA A 102 -4.89 -10.00 -4.64
N LYS A 103 -5.60 -8.86 -4.60
CA LYS A 103 -5.05 -7.57 -5.03
C LYS A 103 -5.66 -6.42 -4.26
N THR A 104 -4.84 -5.57 -3.68
CA THR A 104 -5.25 -4.20 -3.31
C THR A 104 -4.71 -3.22 -4.33
N ALA A 105 -5.59 -2.43 -4.91
CA ALA A 105 -5.31 -1.42 -5.92
C ALA A 105 -5.21 -0.04 -5.26
N ASP A 106 -6.30 0.71 -5.20
CA ASP A 106 -6.31 2.09 -4.70
C ASP A 106 -6.67 2.13 -3.23
N ILE A 107 -6.20 3.15 -2.53
CA ILE A 107 -6.49 3.38 -1.13
C ILE A 107 -6.92 4.82 -0.87
N TYR A 108 -7.90 4.97 0.00
CA TYR A 108 -8.28 6.24 0.59
C TYR A 108 -8.51 6.03 2.09
N VAL A 109 -7.98 6.93 2.91
CA VAL A 109 -8.16 6.88 4.37
C VAL A 109 -8.89 8.12 4.84
N GLN A 110 -9.99 7.93 5.55
CA GLN A 110 -10.76 8.99 6.18
C GLN A 110 -10.06 9.54 7.43
N PRO A 111 -10.40 10.76 7.88
CA PRO A 111 -9.80 11.37 9.08
C PRO A 111 -9.95 10.52 10.36
N ASP A 112 -10.96 9.67 10.44
CA ASP A 112 -11.24 8.77 11.57
C ASP A 112 -10.51 7.42 11.49
N GLY A 113 -9.67 7.20 10.46
CA GLY A 113 -8.93 5.95 10.27
C GLY A 113 -9.67 4.87 9.50
N LEU A 114 -10.87 5.14 8.96
CA LEU A 114 -11.52 4.22 8.03
C LEU A 114 -10.78 4.19 6.68
N ILE A 115 -10.40 2.99 6.26
CA ILE A 115 -9.64 2.72 5.04
C ILE A 115 -10.58 2.11 3.99
N PHE A 116 -10.57 2.68 2.79
CA PHE A 116 -11.26 2.20 1.61
C PHE A 116 -10.21 1.66 0.65
N ALA A 117 -10.22 0.34 0.41
CA ALA A 117 -9.26 -0.33 -0.46
C ALA A 117 -9.96 -1.07 -1.59
N THR A 118 -9.58 -0.80 -2.84
CA THR A 118 -10.21 -1.42 -4.02
C THR A 118 -9.46 -2.67 -4.49
N ASP A 119 -10.19 -3.58 -5.13
CA ASP A 119 -9.71 -4.74 -5.87
C ASP A 119 -10.51 -4.82 -7.18
N TRP A 120 -9.82 -5.06 -8.30
CA TRP A 120 -10.47 -5.14 -9.61
C TRP A 120 -11.47 -6.30 -9.72
N ASN A 121 -11.22 -7.40 -9.03
CA ASN A 121 -12.02 -8.62 -9.04
C ASN A 121 -12.84 -8.83 -7.76
N ALA A 122 -12.49 -8.17 -6.64
CA ALA A 122 -13.22 -8.27 -5.37
C ALA A 122 -14.00 -7.01 -4.96
N GLY A 123 -13.89 -5.90 -5.69
CA GLY A 123 -14.64 -4.67 -5.41
C GLY A 123 -14.01 -3.83 -4.29
N LEU A 124 -14.83 -3.31 -3.38
CA LEU A 124 -14.39 -2.40 -2.32
C LEU A 124 -14.36 -3.11 -0.95
N ASN A 125 -13.24 -2.96 -0.22
CA ASN A 125 -13.12 -3.37 1.16
C ASN A 125 -13.02 -2.13 2.05
N VAL A 126 -13.68 -2.18 3.21
CA VAL A 126 -13.61 -1.14 4.24
C VAL A 126 -12.95 -1.75 5.47
N LEU A 127 -11.86 -1.12 5.92
CA LEU A 127 -11.09 -1.50 7.10
C LEU A 127 -11.07 -0.32 8.07
N GLU A 128 -10.66 -0.55 9.30
CA GLU A 128 -10.49 0.50 10.30
C GLU A 128 -9.11 0.37 10.92
N TYR A 129 -8.35 1.46 10.93
CA TYR A 129 -7.07 1.54 11.61
C TYR A 129 -7.25 2.09 13.03
N GLN A 130 -6.84 1.31 14.03
CA GLN A 130 -7.10 1.60 15.44
C GLN A 130 -5.93 2.29 16.16
N GLY A 131 -4.82 2.58 15.47
CA GLY A 131 -3.57 3.08 16.07
C GLY A 131 -2.63 1.97 16.48
#